data_AF-A0A937VMW2-F1
#
_entry.id   AF-A0A937VMW2-F1
#
_cell.length_a   1.000
_cell.length_b   1.000
_cell.length_c   1.000
_cell.angle_alpha   90.00
_cell.angle_beta   90.00
_cell.angle_gamma   90.00
#
_symmetry.space_group_name_H-M   'P 1'
#
loop_
_entity.id
_entity.type
_entity.pdbx_description
1 polymer ?
#
loop_
_entity_poly.entity_id
_entity_poly.type
_entity_poly.pdbx_seq_one_letter_code
_entity_poly.pdbx_strand_id
1 'polypeptide(L)' 'MELSRREFLKLSGAGAGGIAVLGLAKPRVTQAQGPTEIPLHKKIGETTTICPYCGVGCGFLVASENGKVVNLEGDP' A
#
# COMPACT_ATOMS: atom_id res chain seq x y z
N MET A 1 -8.76 3.64 -48.94
CA MET A 1 -9.50 2.58 -48.25
C MET A 1 -10.75 3.24 -47.69
N GLU A 2 -11.87 3.11 -48.40
CA GLU A 2 -13.12 3.75 -47.99
C GLU A 2 -13.79 2.89 -46.91
N LEU A 3 -13.91 3.44 -45.70
CA LEU A 3 -14.59 2.76 -44.60
C LEU A 3 -16.09 2.78 -44.84
N SER A 4 -16.69 1.61 -45.00
CA SER A 4 -18.15 1.49 -45.06
C SER A 4 -18.77 1.80 -43.70
N ARG A 5 -20.02 2.29 -43.69
CA ARG A 5 -20.76 2.58 -42.44
C ARG A 5 -20.79 1.39 -41.47
N ARG A 6 -20.80 0.16 -42.01
CA ARG A 6 -20.76 -1.08 -41.24
C ARG A 6 -19.39 -1.33 -40.61
N GLU A 7 -18.31 -1.03 -41.31
CA GLU A 7 -16.95 -1.16 -40.77
C GLU A 7 -16.67 -0.12 -39.70
N PHE A 8 -17.16 1.10 -39.88
CA PHE A 8 -17.11 2.13 -38.82
C PHE A 8 -17.77 1.63 -37.54
N LEU A 9 -18.98 1.07 -37.62
CA LEU A 9 -19.70 0.57 -36.45
C LEU A 9 -18.96 -0.60 -35.75
N LYS A 10 -18.35 -1.50 -36.54
CA LYS A 10 -17.56 -2.61 -36.01
C LYS A 10 -16.29 -2.11 -35.31
N LEU A 11 -15.59 -1.15 -35.91
CA LEU A 11 -14.36 -0.60 -35.36
C LEU A 11 -14.62 0.17 -34.06
N SER A 12 -15.66 1.00 -34.03
CA SER A 12 -16.06 1.72 -32.81
C SER A 12 -16.50 0.78 -31.69
N GLY A 13 -17.28 -0.26 -32.01
CA GLY A 13 -17.71 -1.27 -31.03
C GLY A 13 -16.52 -2.07 -30.47
N ALA A 14 -15.59 -2.49 -31.33
CA ALA A 14 -14.37 -3.18 -30.90
C ALA A 14 -13.46 -2.29 -30.04
N GLY A 15 -13.32 -1.01 -30.39
CA GLY A 15 -12.54 -0.05 -29.61
C GLY A 15 -13.13 0.21 -28.22
N ALA A 16 -14.44 0.48 -28.14
CA ALA A 16 -15.13 0.69 -26.87
C ALA A 16 -15.12 -0.56 -25.98
N GLY A 17 -15.37 -1.74 -26.59
CA GLY A 17 -15.31 -3.02 -25.88
C GLY A 17 -13.91 -3.35 -25.37
N GLY A 18 -12.87 -3.11 -26.17
CA GLY A 18 -11.47 -3.31 -25.76
C GLY A 18 -11.07 -2.44 -24.58
N ILE A 19 -11.45 -1.16 -24.58
CA ILE A 19 -11.18 -0.24 -23.46
C ILE A 19 -11.94 -0.68 -22.19
N ALA A 20 -13.19 -1.10 -22.32
CA ALA A 20 -13.97 -1.59 -21.18
C ALA A 20 -13.35 -2.85 -20.57
N VAL A 21 -12.93 -3.82 -21.40
CA VAL A 21 -12.26 -5.04 -20.94
C VAL A 21 -10.94 -4.72 -20.24
N LEU A 22 -10.13 -3.80 -20.79
CA LEU A 22 -8.88 -3.37 -20.15
C LEU A 22 -9.11 -2.59 -18.84
N GLY A 23 -10.19 -1.81 -18.77
CA GLY A 23 -10.59 -1.08 -17.56
C GLY A 23 -11.05 -2.03 -16.44
N LEU A 24 -11.74 -3.11 -16.79
CA LEU A 24 -12.17 -4.17 -15.86
C LEU A 24 -11.03 -5.14 -15.50
N ALA A 25 -10.09 -5.35 -16.42
CA ALA A 25 -8.90 -6.17 -16.23
C ALA A 25 -7.75 -5.41 -15.56
N LYS A 26 -7.96 -4.15 -15.12
CA LYS A 26 -7.01 -3.48 -14.23
C LYS A 26 -6.74 -4.41 -13.06
N PRO A 27 -5.51 -4.95 -12.90
CA PRO A 27 -5.20 -5.65 -11.68
C PRO A 27 -5.52 -4.68 -10.55
N ARG A 28 -6.22 -5.16 -9.52
CA ARG A 28 -6.25 -4.43 -8.25
C ARG A 28 -4.79 -4.30 -7.86
N VAL A 29 -4.17 -3.18 -8.21
CA VAL A 29 -2.98 -2.72 -7.53
C VAL A 29 -3.51 -2.44 -6.16
N THR A 30 -3.46 -3.46 -5.30
CA THR A 30 -3.56 -3.27 -3.87
C THR A 30 -2.50 -2.22 -3.60
N GLN A 31 -2.92 -0.98 -3.37
CA GLN A 31 -2.07 -0.12 -2.58
C GLN A 31 -1.77 -0.96 -1.34
N ALA A 32 -0.50 -1.29 -1.13
CA ALA A 32 -0.06 -1.69 0.18
C ALA A 32 -0.67 -0.63 1.09
N GLN A 33 -1.60 -1.04 1.96
CA GLN A 33 -2.13 -0.14 2.97
C GLN A 33 -0.88 0.49 3.58
N GLY A 34 -0.73 1.81 3.43
CA GLY A 34 0.37 2.51 4.08
C GLY A 34 0.40 2.07 5.54
N PRO A 35 1.58 2.00 6.18
CA PRO A 35 1.72 1.45 7.53
C PRO A 35 0.56 1.96 8.37
N THR A 36 -0.27 1.01 8.84
CA THR A 36 -1.43 1.30 9.68
C THR A 36 -0.94 2.28 10.72
N GLU A 37 -1.54 3.48 10.82
CA GLU A 37 -1.08 4.46 11.81
C GLU A 37 -1.16 3.79 13.17
N ILE A 38 0.00 3.41 13.71
CA ILE A 38 0.09 2.75 15.00
C ILE A 38 -0.28 3.84 15.99
N PRO A 39 -1.38 3.70 16.74
CA PRO A 39 -1.81 4.72 17.67
C PRO A 39 -0.80 4.76 18.82
N LEU A 40 0.21 5.61 18.66
CA LEU A 40 1.20 5.86 19.69
C LEU A 40 0.47 6.41 20.90
N HIS A 41 0.54 5.71 22.02
CA HIS A 41 -0.30 6.00 23.18
C HIS A 41 0.48 6.66 24.32
N LYS A 42 1.81 6.68 24.23
CA LYS A 42 2.67 7.35 25.22
C LYS A 42 2.79 8.84 24.93
N LYS A 43 2.60 9.66 25.96
CA LYS A 43 2.70 11.14 25.88
C LYS A 43 4.06 11.64 25.36
N ILE A 44 5.13 10.90 25.61
CA ILE A 44 6.49 11.24 25.21
C ILE A 44 6.80 10.93 23.74
N GLY A 45 5.85 10.33 23.01
CA GLY A 45 6.05 9.89 21.63
C GLY A 45 6.82 8.55 21.55
N GLU A 46 6.65 7.88 20.42
CA GLU A 46 7.22 6.55 20.19
C GLU A 46 7.75 6.43 18.75
N THR A 47 8.75 5.57 18.53
CA THR A 47 9.32 5.27 17.21
C THR A 47 9.51 3.77 17.05
N THR A 48 9.43 3.25 15.84
CA THR A 48 9.60 1.82 15.56
C THR A 48 11.08 1.44 15.44
N THR A 49 11.45 0.25 15.95
CA THR A 49 12.77 -0.37 15.73
C THR A 49 12.65 -1.89 15.60
N ILE A 50 13.73 -2.56 15.21
CA ILE A 50 13.81 -4.02 15.06
C ILE A 50 14.80 -4.59 16.09
N CYS A 51 14.42 -5.68 16.75
CA CYS A 51 15.25 -6.43 17.69
C CYS A 51 16.39 -7.18 16.98
N PRO A 52 17.67 -6.86 17.26
CA PRO A 52 18.80 -7.49 16.56
C PRO A 52 19.39 -8.73 17.26
N TYR A 53 18.76 -9.23 18.33
CA TYR A 53 19.41 -10.19 19.23
C TYR A 53 19.35 -11.66 18.78
N CYS A 54 18.16 -12.25 18.69
CA CYS A 54 18.00 -13.71 18.48
C CYS A 54 17.71 -14.11 17.03
N GLY A 55 17.75 -13.17 16.08
CA GLY A 55 17.44 -13.44 14.67
C GLY A 55 15.95 -13.51 14.32
N VAL A 56 15.05 -13.46 15.31
CA VAL A 56 13.59 -13.39 15.06
C VAL A 56 13.20 -12.04 14.43
N GLY A 57 13.90 -10.95 14.79
CA GLY A 57 13.63 -9.63 14.24
C GLY A 57 12.31 -9.02 14.72
N CYS A 58 11.92 -9.25 15.99
CA CYS A 58 10.70 -8.66 16.55
C CYS A 58 10.67 -7.13 16.38
N GLY A 59 9.51 -6.59 16.02
CA GLY A 59 9.27 -5.14 16.03
C GLY A 59 9.09 -4.63 17.46
N PHE A 60 9.59 -3.42 17.73
CA PHE A 60 9.39 -2.72 18.99
C PHE A 60 9.01 -1.26 18.78
N LEU A 61 8.14 -0.76 19.65
CA LEU A 61 7.90 0.66 19.87
C LEU A 61 8.85 1.16 20.96
N VAL A 62 9.63 2.19 20.63
CA VAL A 62 10.66 2.79 21.47
C VAL A 62 10.20 4.16 21.94
N ALA A 63 10.18 4.37 23.25
CA ALA A 63 9.99 5.68 23.83
C ALA A 63 11.33 6.17 24.41
N SER A 64 11.76 7.37 23.97
CA SER A 64 13.04 7.96 24.38
C SER A 64 12.83 9.35 24.96
N GLU A 65 13.57 9.67 26.01
CA GLU A 65 13.59 10.99 26.63
C GLU A 65 15.04 11.39 26.91
N ASN A 66 15.42 12.62 26.58
CA ASN A 66 16.78 13.14 26.79
C ASN A 66 17.89 12.25 26.18
N GLY A 67 17.63 11.65 25.02
CA GLY A 67 18.57 10.76 24.31
C GLY A 67 18.75 9.38 24.95
N LYS A 68 17.90 9.01 25.91
CA LYS A 68 17.90 7.68 26.55
C LYS A 68 16.60 6.95 26.28
N VAL A 69 16.68 5.65 26.03
CA VAL A 69 15.51 4.78 25.95
C VAL A 69 14.97 4.58 27.36
N VAL A 70 13.70 4.92 27.59
CA VAL A 70 13.03 4.79 28.88
C VAL A 70 12.00 3.66 28.89
N ASN A 71 11.54 3.23 27.72
CA ASN A 71 10.60 2.12 27.57
C ASN A 71 10.71 1.46 26.19
N LEU A 72 10.44 0.14 26.16
CA LEU A 72 10.29 -0.68 24.96
C LEU A 72 9.04 -1.55 25.10
N GLU A 73 8.22 -1.57 24.06
CA GLU A 73 7.04 -2.43 23.96
C GLU A 73 7.02 -3.15 22.62
N GLY A 74 6.41 -4.34 22.59
CA GLY A 74 6.20 -5.09 21.35
C GLY A 74 5.38 -4.29 20.35
N ASP A 75 5.79 -4.32 19.09
CA ASP A 75 4.99 -3.81 17.97
C ASP A 75 3.81 -4.79 17.72
N PRO A 76 2.54 -4.36 17.92
CA PRO A 76 1.36 -5.25 17.94
C PRO A 76 0.86 -5.76 16.57
#